data_AF-A0A6A4B0D3-F1
#
_entry.id   AF-A0A6A4B0D3-F1
#
_cell.length_a   1.000
_cell.length_b   1.000
_cell.length_c   1.000
_cell.angle_alpha   90.00
_cell.angle_beta   90.00
_cell.angle_gamma   90.00
#
_symmetry.space_group_name_H-M   'P 1'
#
loop_
_entity.id
_entity.type
_entity.pdbx_description
1 polymer ?
#
loop_
_entity_poly.entity_id
_entity_poly.type
_entity_poly.pdbx_seq_one_letter_code
_entity_poly.pdbx_strand_id
1 'polypeptide(L)'
;MLGKIEAPVCDLVRHKAVPCGDQHVIDSGRLHWVEVPATLDEMLAEANTTVDAVINFNVPDEVLVERISGCRVHSASGHSYHVKFAPPKVAGKDDMTGKP
;
A
#
# COMPACT_ATOMS: atom_id res chain seq x y z
N MET A 1 -25.74 1.14 25.02
CA MET A 1 -25.01 2.39 24.73
C MET A 1 -23.69 1.97 24.09
N LEU A 2 -23.73 1.59 22.81
CA LEU A 2 -22.55 1.19 22.06
C LEU A 2 -21.76 2.47 21.76
N GLY A 3 -20.57 2.58 22.34
CA GLY A 3 -19.69 3.71 22.14
C GLY A 3 -19.33 3.82 20.67
N LYS A 4 -19.54 5.01 20.10
CA LYS A 4 -19.13 5.38 18.75
C LYS A 4 -17.61 5.22 18.64
N ILE A 5 -17.16 4.20 17.93
CA ILE A 5 -15.78 4.06 17.43
C ILE A 5 -15.76 4.72 16.04
N GLU A 6 -16.08 6.01 15.95
CA GLU A 6 -16.15 6.72 14.66
C GLU A 6 -14.83 7.43 14.31
N ALA A 7 -13.96 7.72 15.29
CA ALA A 7 -12.72 8.47 15.06
C ALA A 7 -11.48 7.68 14.54
N PRO A 8 -11.20 6.42 14.94
CA PRO A 8 -9.88 5.83 14.68
C PRO A 8 -9.69 5.38 13.21
N VAL A 9 -10.77 5.15 12.46
CA VAL A 9 -10.69 4.69 11.07
C VAL A 9 -10.32 5.84 10.13
N CYS A 10 -10.92 7.02 10.32
CA CYS A 10 -10.63 8.19 9.50
C CYS A 10 -9.18 8.64 9.66
N ASP A 11 -8.65 8.61 10.88
CA ASP A 11 -7.24 8.92 11.15
C ASP A 11 -6.30 7.89 10.53
N LEU A 12 -6.67 6.60 10.56
CA LEU A 12 -5.89 5.54 9.95
C LEU A 12 -5.78 5.69 8.44
N VAL A 13 -6.85 6.12 7.76
CA VAL A 13 -6.85 6.37 6.32
C VAL A 13 -6.02 7.63 5.98
N ARG A 14 -6.14 8.70 6.77
CA ARG A 14 -5.30 9.92 6.61
C ARG A 14 -3.82 9.62 6.72
N HIS A 15 -3.40 8.76 7.64
CA HIS A 15 -2.01 8.32 7.77
C HIS A 15 -1.53 7.42 6.62
N LYS A 16 -2.45 6.82 5.86
CA LYS A 16 -2.15 5.89 4.76
C LYS A 16 -2.22 6.54 3.38
N ALA A 17 -2.87 7.70 3.27
CA ALA A 17 -2.87 8.50 2.06
C ALA A 17 -1.45 9.05 1.80
N VAL A 18 -0.91 8.76 0.62
CA VAL A 18 0.41 9.26 0.20
C VAL A 18 0.20 10.56 -0.57
N PRO A 19 0.78 11.69 -0.14
CA PRO A 19 0.67 12.94 -0.86
C PRO A 19 1.47 12.87 -2.18
N CYS A 20 0.84 13.31 -3.27
CA CYS A 20 1.41 13.39 -4.61
C CYS A 20 1.01 14.75 -5.22
N GLY A 21 1.78 15.79 -4.90
CA GLY A 21 1.40 17.16 -5.24
C GLY A 21 0.09 17.56 -4.56
N ASP A 22 -0.87 18.06 -5.34
CA ASP A 22 -2.21 18.43 -4.86
C ASP A 22 -3.16 17.22 -4.74
N GLN A 23 -2.70 16.01 -5.07
CA GLN A 23 -3.47 14.77 -5.08
C GLN A 23 -2.98 13.76 -4.03
N HIS A 24 -3.79 12.75 -3.75
CA HIS A 24 -3.47 11.69 -2.80
C HIS A 24 -3.69 10.32 -3.42
N VAL A 25 -2.81 9.36 -3.09
CA VAL A 25 -2.99 7.94 -3.45
C VAL A 25 -3.34 7.14 -2.20
N ILE A 26 -4.41 6.36 -2.27
CA ILE A 26 -4.87 5.47 -1.20
C ILE A 26 -4.67 4.01 -1.66
N ASP A 27 -3.90 3.24 -0.87
CA ASP A 27 -3.71 1.80 -1.11
C ASP A 27 -4.68 0.97 -0.25
N SER A 28 -5.58 0.25 -0.93
CA SER A 28 -6.59 -0.61 -0.31
C SER A 28 -5.99 -1.83 0.40
N GLY A 29 -4.78 -2.28 0.04
CA GLY A 29 -4.13 -3.45 0.66
C GLY A 29 -3.83 -3.27 2.15
N ARG A 30 -3.85 -2.04 2.65
CA ARG A 30 -3.70 -1.71 4.07
C ARG A 30 -5.04 -1.54 4.80
N LEU A 31 -6.18 -1.73 4.14
CA LEU A 31 -7.53 -1.60 4.69
C LEU A 31 -8.16 -3.00 4.72
N HIS A 32 -8.17 -3.65 5.88
CA HIS A 32 -8.83 -4.94 5.99
C HIS A 32 -10.35 -4.78 6.01
N TRP A 33 -10.95 -5.53 5.09
CA TRP A 33 -12.35 -5.81 4.78
C TRP A 33 -13.45 -5.46 5.79
N VAL A 34 -14.53 -4.94 5.20
CA VAL A 34 -15.96 -4.94 5.59
C VAL A 34 -16.58 -3.59 6.03
N GLU A 35 -15.90 -2.68 6.74
CA GLU A 35 -16.55 -1.45 7.25
C GLU A 35 -16.10 -0.13 6.59
N VAL A 36 -15.20 -0.20 5.60
CA VAL A 36 -14.51 0.96 5.02
C VAL A 36 -15.33 1.85 4.07
N PRO A 37 -16.29 1.37 3.26
CA PRO A 37 -16.91 2.22 2.22
C PRO A 37 -17.59 3.47 2.80
N ALA A 38 -18.38 3.30 3.86
CA ALA A 38 -19.06 4.42 4.53
C ALA A 38 -18.06 5.43 5.10
N THR A 39 -16.95 4.96 5.68
CA THR A 39 -15.93 5.82 6.26
C THR A 39 -15.14 6.60 5.21
N LEU A 40 -14.87 6.03 4.04
CA LEU A 40 -14.17 6.73 2.97
C LEU A 40 -15.03 7.85 2.39
N ASP A 41 -16.31 7.58 2.13
CA ASP A 41 -17.24 8.57 1.59
C ASP A 41 -17.42 9.77 2.56
N GLU A 42 -17.54 9.50 3.86
CA GLU A 42 -17.60 10.54 4.91
C GLU A 42 -16.32 11.39 4.94
N MET A 43 -15.14 10.76 4.86
CA MET A 43 -13.86 11.49 4.82
C MET A 43 -13.70 12.36 3.56
N LEU A 44 -14.10 11.83 2.41
CA LEU A 44 -14.05 12.57 1.15
C LEU A 44 -15.00 13.78 1.21
N ALA A 45 -16.18 13.62 1.81
CA ALA A 45 -17.12 14.70 2.06
C ALA A 45 -16.57 15.75 3.04
N GLU A 46 -15.97 15.34 4.16
CA GLU A 46 -15.31 16.25 5.12
C GLU A 46 -14.16 17.04 4.47
N ALA A 47 -13.37 16.39 3.62
CA ALA A 47 -12.27 17.01 2.89
C ALA A 47 -12.72 17.76 1.62
N ASN A 48 -14.03 17.76 1.32
CA ASN A 48 -14.62 18.33 0.10
C ASN A 48 -13.85 17.91 -1.17
N THR A 49 -13.56 16.62 -1.27
CA THR A 49 -12.80 16.01 -2.37
C THR A 49 -13.51 14.76 -2.89
N THR A 50 -13.10 14.26 -4.06
CA THR A 50 -13.73 13.12 -4.74
C THR A 50 -12.68 12.12 -5.22
N VAL A 51 -13.07 10.87 -5.42
CA VAL A 51 -12.19 9.87 -6.05
C VAL A 51 -12.17 10.10 -7.56
N ASP A 52 -11.00 10.40 -8.12
CA ASP A 52 -10.83 10.57 -9.57
C ASP A 52 -10.79 9.23 -10.32
N ALA A 53 -10.10 8.24 -9.75
CA ALA A 53 -9.92 6.93 -10.39
C ALA A 53 -9.69 5.81 -9.35
N VAL A 54 -10.11 4.60 -9.71
CA VAL A 54 -9.82 3.37 -8.98
C VAL A 54 -9.01 2.45 -9.88
N ILE A 55 -7.80 2.09 -9.47
CA ILE A 55 -6.91 1.19 -10.22
C ILE A 55 -7.00 -0.20 -9.59
N ASN A 56 -7.54 -1.16 -10.35
CA ASN A 56 -7.59 -2.56 -9.96
C ASN A 56 -6.55 -3.38 -10.75
N PHE A 57 -5.60 -3.99 -10.05
CA PHE A 57 -4.62 -4.88 -10.66
C PHE A 57 -5.18 -6.30 -10.78
N ASN A 58 -5.81 -6.61 -11.92
CA ASN A 58 -6.26 -7.96 -12.23
C ASN A 58 -5.08 -8.80 -12.75
N VAL A 59 -4.50 -9.64 -11.88
CA VAL A 59 -3.33 -10.46 -12.18
C VAL A 59 -3.66 -11.92 -11.87
N PRO A 60 -3.31 -12.89 -12.74
CA PRO A 60 -3.52 -14.31 -12.46
C PRO A 60 -2.78 -14.78 -11.20
N ASP A 61 -3.40 -15.70 -10.44
CA ASP A 61 -2.86 -16.21 -9.17
C ASP A 61 -1.46 -16.81 -9.30
N GLU A 62 -1.20 -17.52 -10.40
CA GLU A 62 0.11 -18.13 -10.68
C GLU A 62 1.22 -17.07 -10.73
N VAL A 63 0.92 -15.93 -11.35
CA VAL A 63 1.84 -14.79 -11.43
C VAL A 63 1.97 -14.10 -10.07
N LEU A 64 0.90 -14.01 -9.29
CA LEU A 64 0.94 -13.47 -7.93
C LEU A 64 1.85 -14.32 -7.03
N VAL A 65 1.69 -15.65 -7.07
CA VAL A 65 2.53 -16.59 -6.30
C VAL A 65 4.00 -16.45 -6.70
N GLU A 66 4.31 -16.35 -7.99
CA GLU A 66 5.69 -16.12 -8.47
C GLU A 66 6.26 -14.80 -7.92
N ARG A 67 5.48 -13.71 -8.00
CA ARG A 67 5.91 -12.38 -7.51
C ARG A 67 6.13 -12.32 -6.00
N ILE A 68 5.31 -13.01 -5.22
CA ILE A 68 5.44 -13.04 -3.76
C ILE A 68 6.64 -13.90 -3.35
N SER A 69 6.75 -15.11 -3.89
CA SER A 69 7.80 -16.07 -3.52
C SER A 69 9.22 -15.63 -3.94
N GLY A 70 9.32 -14.88 -5.04
CA GLY A 70 10.58 -14.35 -5.54
C GLY A 70 11.05 -13.05 -4.88
N CYS A 71 10.24 -12.44 -4.00
CA CYS A 71 10.57 -11.18 -3.34
C CYS A 71 11.69 -11.37 -2.29
N ARG A 72 12.60 -10.41 -2.20
CA ARG A 72 13.70 -10.32 -1.22
C ARG A 72 13.72 -8.91 -0.66
N VAL A 73 14.01 -8.77 0.64
CA VAL A 73 14.07 -7.46 1.29
C VAL A 73 15.40 -7.34 2.02
N HIS A 74 16.12 -6.24 1.79
CA HIS A 74 17.30 -5.91 2.58
C HIS A 74 16.86 -5.31 3.91
N SER A 75 17.01 -6.07 4.99
CA SER A 75 16.44 -5.78 6.31
C SER A 75 16.80 -4.40 6.88
N ALA A 76 18.00 -3.88 6.58
CA ALA A 76 18.43 -2.59 7.13
C ALA A 76 17.85 -1.38 6.39
N SER A 77 17.58 -1.50 5.10
CA SER A 77 17.11 -0.39 4.26
C SER A 77 15.63 -0.46 3.91
N GLY A 78 15.03 -1.64 3.94
CA GLY A 78 13.69 -1.90 3.43
C GLY A 78 13.60 -1.97 1.90
N HIS A 79 14.71 -1.84 1.16
CA HIS A 79 14.70 -2.02 -0.29
C HIS A 79 14.28 -3.45 -0.65
N SER A 80 13.36 -3.53 -1.61
CA SER A 80 12.81 -4.77 -2.10
C SER A 80 13.40 -5.11 -3.47
N TYR A 81 13.76 -6.37 -3.64
CA TYR A 81 14.29 -6.96 -4.86
C TYR A 81 13.44 -8.17 -5.24
N HIS A 82 13.58 -8.63 -6.47
CA HIS A 82 12.93 -9.86 -6.92
C HIS A 82 13.88 -10.69 -7.75
N VAL A 83 14.02 -11.98 -7.43
CA VAL A 83 15.01 -12.88 -8.05
C VAL A 83 14.99 -12.89 -9.59
N LYS A 84 13.80 -12.75 -10.19
CA LYS A 84 13.59 -12.70 -11.65
C LYS A 84 13.31 -11.30 -12.22
N PHE A 85 12.30 -10.60 -11.70
CA PHE A 85 11.79 -9.36 -12.28
C PHE A 85 12.61 -8.11 -11.96
N ALA A 86 13.32 -8.10 -10.83
CA ALA A 86 14.13 -6.96 -10.37
C ALA A 86 15.29 -7.47 -9.50
N PRO A 87 16.22 -8.26 -10.06
CA PRO A 87 17.30 -8.84 -9.29
C PRO A 87 18.28 -7.73 -8.84
N PRO A 88 18.95 -7.89 -7.68
CA PRO A 88 20.02 -6.99 -7.30
C PRO A 88 21.19 -7.11 -8.30
N LYS A 89 21.98 -6.04 -8.46
CA LYS A 89 23.18 -6.04 -9.30
C LYS A 89 24.19 -7.10 -8.84
N VAL A 90 24.28 -7.32 -7.54
CA VAL A 90 25.11 -8.38 -6.94
C VAL A 90 24.24 -9.24 -6.03
N ALA A 91 24.25 -10.55 -6.28
CA ALA A 91 23.46 -11.50 -5.49
C ALA A 91 23.77 -11.38 -3.99
N GLY A 92 22.71 -11.24 -3.19
CA GLY A 92 22.82 -11.11 -1.73
C GLY A 92 23.43 -9.79 -1.26
N LYS A 93 23.37 -8.73 -2.08
CA LYS A 93 23.76 -7.38 -1.67
C LYS A 93 22.73 -6.36 -2.13
N ASP A 94 22.48 -5.38 -1.28
CA ASP A 94 21.71 -4.20 -1.60
C ASP A 94 22.49 -3.28 -2.54
N ASP A 95 21.83 -2.81 -3.60
CA ASP A 95 22.47 -2.02 -4.67
C ASP A 95 22.89 -0.61 -4.22
N MET A 96 22.27 -0.09 -3.17
CA MET A 96 22.56 1.26 -2.64
C MET A 96 23.67 1.24 -1.60
N THR A 97 23.60 0.28 -0.67
CA THR A 97 24.51 0.20 0.48
C THR A 97 25.64 -0.81 0.31
N GLY A 98 25.52 -1.76 -0.63
CA GLY A 98 26.47 -2.85 -0.84
C GLY A 98 26.48 -3.90 0.27
N LYS A 99 25.55 -3.81 1.24
CA LYS A 99 25.45 -4.70 2.39
C LYS A 99 24.50 -5.88 2.12
N PRO A 100 24.66 -7.02 2.83
CA PRO A 100 23.76 -8.15 2.72
C PRO A 100 22.34 -7.87 3.23
#